data_AF-A0A067DHQ6-F1
#
_entry.id   AF-A0A067DHQ6-F1
#
_cell.length_a   1.000
_cell.length_b   1.000
_cell.length_c   1.000
_cell.angle_alpha   90.00
_cell.angle_beta   90.00
_cell.angle_gamma   90.00
#
_symmetry.space_group_name_H-M   'P 1'
#
loop_
_entity.id
_entity.type
_entity.pdbx_description
1 polymer ?
#
loop_
_entity_poly.entity_id
_entity_poly.type
_entity_poly.pdbx_seq_one_letter_code
_entity_poly.pdbx_strand_id
1 'polypeptide(L)'
;MIFPIFYDLEPTTVRKQTASFKEAFLKHEEAFRENIEKVQKWRDSLKEVANISGWELKDRNEPEFIVDIVKEISCKISAKSETLKELVGLDSRLEKLRFLINKGPTDVRMIGICGMGGIGKTTLARVVYDLISHEFEASCFLANVREISKKSGLVFLQKQLISQLLNLPDSGVWNVYDGMNMIRSRLRHKKVLLVIDDVIELQQLESLAGKHDWFGIGSRIFITSRDKHLLMAHGVDEVYMHEHLNYDEALGLFCLKAFKSHKPWKGYEQLSKSVVKYAGGLPLALKVLGSFLFGRTIAEWESALQRLERDPENEILDVLQISFDGLKETEKKIFLDIACFYKGKYIDYVTKILNYCDFDPIIGIGGLIENLY
;
A
#
# COMPACT_ATOMS: atom_id res chain seq x y z
N MET A 1 -7.35 4.00 22.66
CA MET A 1 -8.32 4.54 21.68
C MET A 1 -9.69 4.11 22.17
N ILE A 2 -10.61 5.05 22.34
CA ILE A 2 -11.93 4.83 22.96
C ILE A 2 -12.97 5.26 21.93
N PHE A 3 -14.00 4.44 21.72
CA PHE A 3 -15.12 4.71 20.80
C PHE A 3 -16.43 4.72 21.60
N PRO A 4 -16.90 5.90 22.03
CA PRO A 4 -18.19 5.99 22.70
C PRO A 4 -19.32 5.64 21.72
N ILE A 5 -20.26 4.80 22.16
CA ILE A 5 -21.49 4.48 21.44
C ILE A 5 -22.65 4.99 22.31
N PHE A 6 -23.40 5.93 21.77
CA PHE A 6 -24.56 6.53 22.41
C PHE A 6 -25.83 5.88 21.84
N TYR A 7 -26.30 4.84 22.53
CA TYR A 7 -27.48 4.05 22.17
C TYR A 7 -28.72 4.68 22.80
N ASP A 8 -29.65 5.18 21.98
CA ASP A 8 -30.88 5.86 22.41
C ASP A 8 -30.70 6.99 23.43
N LEU A 9 -29.57 7.70 23.35
CA LEU A 9 -29.29 8.83 24.23
C LEU A 9 -28.41 9.87 23.56
N GLU A 10 -28.64 11.14 23.89
CA GLU A 10 -27.79 12.22 23.41
C GLU A 10 -26.47 12.31 24.20
N PRO A 11 -25.32 12.54 23.54
CA PRO A 11 -24.04 12.74 24.22
C PRO A 11 -24.07 13.90 25.21
N THR A 12 -24.88 14.93 24.95
CA THR A 12 -25.09 16.11 25.79
C THR A 12 -25.62 15.73 27.17
N THR A 13 -26.52 14.75 27.25
CA THR A 13 -27.12 14.25 28.49
C THR A 13 -26.08 13.57 29.38
N VAL A 14 -25.17 12.79 28.78
CA VAL A 14 -24.04 12.15 29.48
C VAL A 14 -23.02 13.21 29.93
N ARG A 15 -22.68 14.15 29.04
CA ARG A 15 -21.68 15.19 29.28
C ARG A 15 -22.08 16.15 30.40
N LYS A 16 -23.35 16.55 30.42
CA LYS A 16 -23.91 17.44 31.44
C LYS A 16 -24.46 16.69 32.66
N GLN A 17 -24.51 15.35 32.59
CA GLN A 17 -25.02 14.46 33.64
C GLN A 17 -26.44 14.87 34.07
N THR A 18 -27.31 15.10 33.09
CA THR A 18 -28.71 15.51 33.28
C THR A 18 -29.66 14.31 33.17
N ALA A 19 -30.95 14.52 33.43
CA ALA A 19 -31.97 13.46 33.40
C ALA A 19 -31.61 12.25 34.29
N SER A 20 -31.71 11.03 33.76
CA SER A 20 -31.47 9.78 34.49
C SER A 20 -30.07 9.69 35.11
N PHE A 21 -29.05 10.30 34.46
CA PHE A 21 -27.69 10.34 35.01
C PHE A 21 -27.62 11.19 36.28
N LYS A 22 -28.36 12.29 36.36
CA LYS A 22 -28.41 13.13 37.55
C LYS A 22 -28.96 12.35 38.75
N GLU A 23 -30.07 11.65 38.55
CA GLU A 23 -30.74 10.85 39.57
C GLU A 23 -29.86 9.68 40.03
N ALA A 24 -29.19 9.00 39.10
CA ALA A 24 -28.27 7.92 39.41
C ALA A 24 -27.07 8.41 40.25
N PHE A 25 -26.45 9.54 39.87
CA PHE A 25 -25.34 10.08 40.65
C PHE A 25 -25.76 10.55 42.04
N LEU A 26 -26.97 11.11 42.22
CA LEU A 26 -27.48 11.44 43.56
C LEU A 26 -27.60 10.22 44.46
N LYS A 27 -28.11 9.09 43.92
CA LYS A 27 -28.15 7.82 44.65
C LYS A 27 -26.76 7.30 45.00
N HIS A 28 -25.79 7.44 44.09
CA HIS A 28 -24.40 7.05 44.35
C HIS A 28 -23.72 7.95 45.38
N GLU A 29 -23.96 9.27 45.36
CA GLU A 29 -23.46 10.19 46.39
C GLU A 29 -24.01 9.82 47.77
N GLU A 30 -25.27 9.38 47.84
CA GLU A 30 -25.88 8.88 49.07
C GLU A 30 -25.32 7.53 49.53
N ALA A 31 -25.08 6.59 48.61
CA ALA A 31 -24.53 5.28 48.94
C ALA A 31 -23.02 5.33 49.29
N PHE A 32 -22.29 6.31 48.76
CA PHE A 32 -20.85 6.49 48.96
C PHE A 32 -20.52 7.77 49.74
N ARG A 33 -21.34 8.15 50.73
CA ARG A 33 -21.14 9.36 51.56
C ARG A 33 -19.76 9.45 52.21
N GLU A 34 -19.18 8.32 52.59
CA GLU A 34 -17.83 8.26 53.18
C GLU A 34 -16.70 8.33 52.13
N ASN A 35 -17.04 8.31 50.84
CA ASN A 35 -16.07 8.32 49.74
C ASN A 35 -16.60 9.11 48.53
N ILE A 36 -17.01 10.35 48.79
CA ILE A 36 -17.55 11.26 47.76
C ILE A 36 -16.52 11.53 46.66
N GLU A 37 -15.23 11.56 47.00
CA GLU A 37 -14.14 11.73 46.03
C GLU A 37 -14.16 10.67 44.91
N LYS A 38 -14.55 9.43 45.23
CA LYS A 38 -14.69 8.36 44.23
C LYS A 38 -15.82 8.65 43.24
N VAL A 39 -16.95 9.15 43.74
CA VAL A 39 -18.09 9.51 42.89
C VAL A 39 -17.74 10.71 42.00
N GLN A 40 -16.97 11.66 42.53
CA GLN A 40 -16.47 12.78 41.74
C GLN A 40 -15.55 12.32 40.59
N LYS A 41 -14.62 11.38 40.86
CA LYS A 41 -13.79 10.78 39.80
C LYS A 41 -14.63 10.11 38.70
N TRP A 42 -15.70 9.40 39.07
CA TRP A 42 -16.62 8.81 38.09
C TRP A 42 -17.32 9.87 37.24
N ARG A 43 -17.79 10.96 37.86
CA ARG A 43 -18.38 12.10 37.12
C ARG A 43 -17.37 12.68 36.13
N ASP A 44 -16.13 12.89 36.55
CA ASP A 44 -15.10 13.47 35.70
C ASP A 44 -14.75 12.55 34.53
N SER A 45 -14.54 11.25 34.78
CA SER A 45 -14.27 10.26 33.71
C SER A 45 -15.43 10.14 32.72
N LEU A 46 -16.69 10.14 33.19
CA LEU A 46 -17.85 10.06 32.30
C LEU A 46 -17.93 11.30 31.39
N LYS A 47 -17.61 12.47 31.94
CA LYS A 47 -17.56 13.74 31.20
C LYS A 47 -16.46 13.74 30.15
N GLU A 48 -15.28 13.21 30.46
CA GLU A 48 -14.19 13.04 29.50
C GLU A 48 -14.59 12.13 28.34
N VAL A 49 -15.17 10.95 28.63
CA VAL A 49 -15.61 10.02 27.58
C VAL A 49 -16.71 10.63 26.70
N ALA A 50 -17.67 11.36 27.29
CA ALA A 50 -18.74 12.03 26.55
C ALA A 50 -18.29 13.27 25.76
N ASN A 51 -17.05 13.75 25.97
CA ASN A 51 -16.44 14.79 25.15
C ASN A 51 -15.76 14.24 23.89
N ILE A 52 -15.52 12.93 23.82
CA ILE A 52 -15.00 12.27 22.63
C ILE A 52 -16.12 12.15 21.59
N SER A 53 -15.83 12.47 20.33
CA SER A 53 -16.74 12.23 19.22
C SER A 53 -17.08 10.73 19.14
N GLY A 54 -18.35 10.38 19.33
CA GLY A 54 -18.82 8.99 19.33
C GLY A 54 -19.89 8.75 18.27
N TRP A 55 -20.42 7.53 18.27
CA TRP A 55 -21.46 7.09 17.34
C TRP A 55 -22.83 7.23 17.99
N GLU A 56 -23.77 7.85 17.28
CA GLU A 56 -25.15 8.06 17.75
C GLU A 56 -26.11 7.23 16.86
N LEU A 57 -26.96 6.41 17.48
CA LEU A 57 -27.94 5.59 16.75
C LEU A 57 -29.02 6.46 16.08
N LYS A 58 -29.68 7.34 16.85
CA LYS A 58 -30.83 8.16 16.40
C LYS A 58 -31.89 7.30 15.70
N ASP A 59 -32.49 7.81 14.62
CA ASP A 59 -33.52 7.13 13.83
C ASP A 59 -32.93 6.09 12.84
N ARG A 60 -31.68 5.66 13.01
CA ARG A 60 -31.03 4.70 12.10
C ARG A 60 -31.46 3.26 12.41
N ASN A 61 -31.39 2.41 11.39
CA ASN A 61 -31.56 0.97 11.56
C ASN A 61 -30.41 0.38 12.39
N GLU A 62 -30.74 -0.29 13.50
CA GLU A 62 -29.76 -0.83 14.45
C GLU A 62 -28.79 -1.86 13.83
N PRO A 63 -29.25 -2.86 13.06
CA PRO A 63 -28.35 -3.74 12.29
C PRO A 63 -27.33 -3.00 11.41
N GLU A 64 -27.76 -1.99 10.65
CA GLU A 64 -26.84 -1.21 9.80
C GLU A 64 -25.85 -0.39 10.63
N PHE A 65 -26.31 0.19 11.74
CA PHE A 65 -25.47 0.93 12.67
C PHE A 65 -24.39 0.05 13.32
N ILE A 66 -24.75 -1.18 13.71
CA ILE A 66 -23.80 -2.17 14.24
C ILE A 66 -22.76 -2.54 13.19
N VAL A 67 -23.19 -2.80 11.95
CA VAL A 67 -22.28 -3.13 10.84
C VAL A 67 -21.27 -2.00 10.62
N ASP A 68 -21.70 -0.73 10.60
CA ASP A 68 -20.81 0.42 10.45
C ASP A 68 -19.79 0.54 11.58
N ILE A 69 -20.22 0.33 12.84
CA ILE A 69 -19.31 0.35 14.00
C ILE A 69 -18.28 -0.78 13.90
N VAL A 70 -18.73 -2.00 13.61
CA VAL A 70 -17.84 -3.16 13.48
C VAL A 70 -16.84 -2.93 12.35
N LYS A 71 -17.30 -2.35 11.23
CA LYS A 71 -16.47 -2.00 10.08
C LYS A 71 -15.39 -0.97 10.46
N GLU A 72 -15.77 0.12 11.10
CA GLU A 72 -14.84 1.18 11.54
C GLU A 72 -13.81 0.64 12.55
N ILE A 73 -14.25 -0.15 13.52
CA ILE A 73 -13.35 -0.76 14.52
C ILE A 73 -12.42 -1.76 13.85
N SER A 74 -12.93 -2.61 12.95
CA SER A 74 -12.13 -3.59 12.21
C SER A 74 -11.08 -2.92 11.35
N CYS A 75 -11.42 -1.84 10.62
CA CYS A 75 -10.46 -0.97 9.92
C CYS A 75 -9.33 -0.51 10.83
N LYS A 76 -9.65 -0.05 12.04
CA LYS A 76 -8.66 0.50 12.98
C LYS A 76 -7.83 -0.57 13.68
N ILE A 77 -8.33 -1.80 13.76
CA ILE A 77 -7.61 -2.95 14.30
C ILE A 77 -6.74 -3.59 13.20
N SER A 78 -7.25 -3.77 11.99
CA SER A 78 -6.47 -4.25 10.83
C SER A 78 -5.35 -3.26 10.48
N ALA A 79 -5.61 -1.96 10.65
CA ALA A 79 -4.59 -0.91 10.59
C ALA A 79 -3.47 -1.02 11.65
N LYS A 80 -3.56 -1.92 12.62
CA LYS A 80 -2.51 -2.22 13.60
C LYS A 80 -1.71 -3.48 13.30
N SER A 81 -1.87 -4.06 12.11
CA SER A 81 -0.94 -5.09 11.62
C SER A 81 0.51 -4.63 11.82
N GLU A 82 1.37 -5.52 12.29
CA GLU A 82 2.79 -5.23 12.55
C GLU A 82 3.50 -4.69 11.30
N THR A 83 2.99 -5.06 10.11
CA THR A 83 3.35 -4.57 8.78
C THR A 83 3.19 -3.06 8.61
N LEU A 84 2.26 -2.43 9.32
CA LEU A 84 1.94 -1.00 9.21
C LEU A 84 2.82 -0.11 10.09
N LYS A 85 3.42 -0.67 11.15
CA LYS A 85 4.30 0.06 12.06
C LYS A 85 5.61 0.51 11.40
N GLU A 86 6.01 -0.13 10.31
CA GLU A 86 7.23 0.19 9.58
C GLU A 86 7.04 1.11 8.37
N LEU A 87 5.81 1.61 8.16
CA LEU A 87 5.47 2.36 6.96
C LEU A 87 5.51 3.85 7.23
N VAL A 88 6.21 4.57 6.34
CA VAL A 88 6.43 6.01 6.42
C VAL A 88 5.84 6.66 5.17
N GLY A 89 5.13 7.78 5.33
CA GLY A 89 4.61 8.57 4.21
C GLY A 89 3.39 8.00 3.50
N LEU A 90 2.70 7.01 4.08
CA LEU A 90 1.57 6.38 3.37
C LEU A 90 0.28 7.20 3.42
N ASP A 91 0.08 8.09 4.38
CA ASP A 91 -1.20 8.78 4.59
C ASP A 91 -1.68 9.52 3.34
N SER A 92 -0.82 10.35 2.73
CA SER A 92 -1.16 11.10 1.52
C SER A 92 -1.42 10.20 0.30
N ARG A 93 -0.69 9.08 0.20
CA ARG A 93 -0.81 8.09 -0.89
C ARG A 93 -2.11 7.29 -0.73
N LEU A 94 -2.49 6.97 0.51
CA LEU A 94 -3.73 6.29 0.84
C LEU A 94 -4.94 7.20 0.63
N GLU A 95 -4.86 8.50 0.93
CA GLU A 95 -5.93 9.45 0.62
C GLU A 95 -6.18 9.55 -0.90
N LYS A 96 -5.12 9.67 -1.71
CA LYS A 96 -5.23 9.63 -3.18
C LYS A 96 -5.90 8.34 -3.66
N LEU A 97 -5.50 7.18 -3.14
CA LEU A 97 -6.10 5.90 -3.52
C LEU A 97 -7.54 5.75 -3.02
N ARG A 98 -7.86 6.18 -1.80
CA ARG A 98 -9.24 6.22 -1.27
C ARG A 98 -10.15 7.02 -2.19
N PHE A 99 -9.68 8.16 -2.70
CA PHE A 99 -10.42 8.92 -3.69
C PHE A 99 -10.68 8.11 -4.97
N LEU A 100 -9.68 7.42 -5.51
CA LEU A 100 -9.83 6.58 -6.71
C LEU A 100 -10.78 5.40 -6.49
N ILE A 101 -10.77 4.82 -5.29
CA ILE A 101 -11.64 3.70 -4.87
C ILE A 101 -13.09 4.14 -4.77
N ASN A 102 -13.33 5.32 -4.19
CA ASN A 102 -14.67 5.83 -3.92
C ASN A 102 -15.33 6.50 -5.14
N LYS A 103 -14.56 6.77 -6.19
CA LYS A 103 -15.09 7.21 -7.48
C LYS A 103 -15.92 6.07 -8.09
N GLY A 104 -17.21 6.30 -8.34
CA GLY A 104 -18.12 5.30 -8.89
C GLY A 104 -18.46 4.15 -7.92
N PRO A 105 -19.14 4.39 -6.78
CA PRO A 105 -19.37 3.35 -5.76
C PRO A 105 -20.15 2.12 -6.25
N THR A 106 -20.88 2.25 -7.36
CA THR A 106 -21.70 1.20 -7.98
C THR A 106 -21.10 0.62 -9.27
N ASP A 107 -19.87 1.01 -9.64
CA ASP A 107 -19.17 0.40 -10.79
C ASP A 107 -18.29 -0.79 -10.36
N VAL A 108 -17.81 -1.54 -11.35
CA VAL A 108 -16.60 -2.36 -11.22
C VAL A 108 -15.45 -1.48 -11.64
N ARG A 109 -14.35 -1.46 -10.88
CA ARG A 109 -13.21 -0.60 -11.19
C ARG A 109 -11.89 -1.34 -11.11
N MET A 110 -11.06 -1.15 -12.13
CA MET A 110 -9.69 -1.63 -12.23
C MET A 110 -8.73 -0.45 -12.08
N ILE A 111 -7.83 -0.53 -11.10
CA ILE A 111 -6.87 0.52 -10.77
C ILE A 111 -5.46 -0.05 -10.92
N GLY A 112 -4.68 0.52 -11.83
CA GLY A 112 -3.27 0.20 -11.97
C GLY A 112 -2.43 1.00 -10.96
N ILE A 113 -1.52 0.33 -10.25
CA ILE A 113 -0.47 0.96 -9.45
C ILE A 113 0.84 0.75 -10.20
N CYS A 114 1.40 1.84 -10.73
CA CYS A 114 2.57 1.81 -11.62
C CYS A 114 3.77 2.51 -11.00
N GLY A 115 4.99 2.15 -11.41
CA GLY A 115 6.23 2.79 -10.99
C GLY A 115 7.41 1.84 -10.92
N MET A 116 8.60 2.37 -10.62
CA MET A 116 9.87 1.63 -10.61
C MET A 116 9.90 0.39 -9.68
N GLY A 117 10.76 -0.58 -9.96
CA GLY A 117 11.08 -1.65 -9.02
C GLY A 117 11.59 -1.12 -7.67
N GLY A 118 11.20 -1.75 -6.56
CA GLY A 118 11.64 -1.34 -5.22
C GLY A 118 10.96 -0.07 -4.66
N ILE A 119 10.10 0.60 -5.43
CA ILE A 119 9.42 1.85 -5.02
C ILE A 119 8.33 1.65 -3.95
N GLY A 120 7.85 0.41 -3.75
CA GLY A 120 6.84 0.11 -2.72
C GLY A 120 5.41 -0.16 -3.23
N LYS A 121 5.21 -0.40 -4.53
CA LYS A 121 3.88 -0.72 -5.11
C LYS A 121 3.17 -1.88 -4.39
N THR A 122 3.85 -3.03 -4.24
CA THR A 122 3.33 -4.21 -3.54
C THR A 122 2.97 -3.88 -2.10
N THR A 123 3.80 -3.08 -1.42
CA THR A 123 3.52 -2.62 -0.06
C THR A 123 2.27 -1.75 -0.01
N LEU A 124 2.13 -0.78 -0.90
CA LEU A 124 0.93 0.06 -0.96
C LEU A 124 -0.34 -0.76 -1.25
N ALA A 125 -0.28 -1.67 -2.22
CA ALA A 125 -1.39 -2.55 -2.55
C ALA A 125 -1.77 -3.47 -1.38
N ARG A 126 -0.77 -3.97 -0.63
CA ARG A 126 -1.00 -4.78 0.58
C ARG A 126 -1.72 -3.97 1.65
N VAL A 127 -1.28 -2.74 1.91
CA VAL A 127 -1.92 -1.87 2.90
C VAL A 127 -3.37 -1.59 2.53
N VAL A 128 -3.63 -1.25 1.26
CA VAL A 128 -5.02 -1.06 0.78
C VAL A 128 -5.83 -2.32 1.02
N TYR A 129 -5.32 -3.48 0.62
CA TYR A 129 -6.00 -4.76 0.81
C TYR A 129 -6.35 -5.02 2.28
N ASP A 130 -5.39 -4.85 3.19
CA ASP A 130 -5.59 -5.08 4.62
C ASP A 130 -6.59 -4.08 5.24
N LEU A 131 -6.65 -2.86 4.70
CA LEU A 131 -7.59 -1.83 5.14
C LEU A 131 -9.02 -2.08 4.68
N ILE A 132 -9.25 -2.48 3.42
CA ILE A 132 -10.61 -2.49 2.83
C ILE A 132 -11.15 -3.87 2.47
N SER A 133 -10.39 -4.97 2.62
CA SER A 133 -10.84 -6.32 2.26
C SER A 133 -12.15 -6.75 2.93
N HIS A 134 -12.32 -6.38 4.20
CA HIS A 134 -13.52 -6.68 4.99
C HIS A 134 -14.81 -6.00 4.47
N GLU A 135 -14.71 -5.05 3.52
CA GLU A 135 -15.86 -4.36 2.92
C GLU A 135 -16.47 -5.09 1.70
N PHE A 136 -15.90 -6.24 1.32
CA PHE A 136 -16.22 -7.00 0.12
C PHE A 136 -16.69 -8.41 0.48
N GLU A 137 -17.51 -9.02 -0.37
CA GLU A 137 -18.04 -10.37 -0.16
C GLU A 137 -16.95 -11.45 -0.31
N ALA A 138 -15.95 -11.16 -1.14
CA ALA A 138 -14.76 -11.99 -1.30
C ALA A 138 -13.56 -11.10 -1.60
N SER A 139 -12.39 -11.50 -1.09
CA SER A 139 -11.15 -10.77 -1.33
C SER A 139 -9.98 -11.72 -1.58
N CYS A 140 -9.09 -11.35 -2.51
CA CYS A 140 -7.88 -12.12 -2.81
C CYS A 140 -6.70 -11.17 -3.06
N PHE A 141 -5.56 -11.50 -2.46
CA PHE A 141 -4.28 -10.90 -2.80
C PHE A 141 -3.42 -11.96 -3.50
N LEU A 142 -3.32 -11.86 -4.81
CA LEU A 142 -2.52 -12.73 -5.65
C LEU A 142 -1.11 -12.14 -5.79
N ALA A 143 -0.21 -12.56 -4.91
CA ALA A 143 1.17 -12.08 -4.82
C ALA A 143 2.07 -12.65 -5.93
N ASN A 144 3.09 -11.90 -6.35
CA ASN A 144 4.22 -12.38 -7.18
C ASN A 144 3.79 -13.09 -8.48
N VAL A 145 2.83 -12.53 -9.21
CA VAL A 145 2.26 -13.16 -10.42
C VAL A 145 3.34 -13.44 -11.47
N ARG A 146 4.28 -12.52 -11.71
CA ARG A 146 5.45 -12.73 -12.58
C ARG A 146 6.23 -14.00 -12.25
N GLU A 147 6.53 -14.23 -10.98
CA GLU A 147 7.39 -15.34 -10.56
C GLU A 147 6.63 -16.66 -10.59
N ILE A 148 5.40 -16.66 -10.07
CA ILE A 148 4.56 -17.86 -9.99
C ILE A 148 4.11 -18.30 -11.39
N SER A 149 3.77 -17.37 -12.30
CA SER A 149 3.39 -17.74 -13.66
C SER A 149 4.54 -18.44 -14.40
N LYS A 150 5.79 -18.01 -14.17
CA LYS A 150 6.98 -18.64 -14.75
C LYS A 150 7.28 -20.01 -14.14
N LYS A 151 7.12 -20.16 -12.83
CA LYS A 151 7.45 -21.41 -12.11
C LYS A 151 6.35 -22.47 -12.20
N SER A 152 5.09 -22.06 -12.17
CA SER A 152 3.94 -22.95 -11.95
C SER A 152 2.81 -22.77 -12.97
N GLY A 153 2.90 -21.75 -13.85
CA GLY A 153 1.93 -21.51 -14.91
C GLY A 153 0.67 -20.76 -14.47
N LEU A 154 -0.10 -20.28 -15.45
CA LEU A 154 -1.34 -19.51 -15.22
C LEU A 154 -2.46 -20.34 -14.59
N VAL A 155 -2.55 -21.63 -14.91
CA VAL A 155 -3.56 -22.54 -14.33
C VAL A 155 -3.43 -22.61 -12.81
N PHE A 156 -2.20 -22.61 -12.29
CA PHE A 156 -1.94 -22.59 -10.86
C PHE A 156 -2.46 -21.30 -10.20
N LEU A 157 -2.18 -20.15 -10.79
CA LEU A 157 -2.66 -18.85 -10.31
C LEU A 157 -4.19 -18.76 -10.33
N GLN A 158 -4.85 -19.29 -11.37
CA GLN A 158 -6.31 -19.34 -11.46
C GLN A 158 -6.89 -20.23 -10.35
N LYS A 159 -6.31 -21.41 -10.10
CA LYS A 159 -6.74 -22.29 -8.99
C LYS A 159 -6.59 -21.60 -7.64
N GLN A 160 -5.48 -20.89 -7.42
CA GLN A 160 -5.26 -20.13 -6.19
C GLN A 160 -6.30 -19.02 -6.02
N LEU A 161 -6.55 -18.22 -7.06
CA LEU A 161 -7.54 -17.15 -7.05
C LEU A 161 -8.96 -17.68 -6.78
N ILE A 162 -9.35 -18.77 -7.46
CA ILE A 162 -10.64 -19.43 -7.26
C ILE A 162 -10.77 -19.95 -5.82
N SER A 163 -9.75 -20.63 -5.31
CA SER A 163 -9.76 -21.19 -3.95
C SER A 163 -9.96 -20.10 -2.91
N GLN A 164 -9.26 -18.96 -3.03
CA GLN A 164 -9.37 -17.85 -2.09
C GLN A 164 -10.70 -17.08 -2.21
N LEU A 165 -11.22 -16.87 -3.43
CA LEU A 165 -12.45 -16.08 -3.63
C LEU A 165 -13.73 -16.89 -3.46
N LEU A 166 -13.68 -18.20 -3.68
CA LEU A 166 -14.86 -19.07 -3.68
C LEU A 166 -14.85 -20.13 -2.57
N ASN A 167 -13.75 -20.29 -1.82
CA ASN A 167 -13.56 -21.35 -0.84
C ASN A 167 -13.77 -22.76 -1.44
N LEU A 168 -13.32 -22.95 -2.69
CA LEU A 168 -13.41 -24.21 -3.43
C LEU A 168 -12.02 -24.87 -3.50
N PRO A 169 -11.74 -25.90 -2.69
CA PRO A 169 -10.42 -26.53 -2.62
C PRO A 169 -10.07 -27.35 -3.88
N ASP A 170 -11.06 -27.86 -4.60
CA ASP A 170 -10.88 -28.50 -5.91
C ASP A 170 -11.85 -27.87 -6.92
N SER A 171 -11.30 -27.01 -7.77
CA SER A 171 -12.06 -26.22 -8.73
C SER A 171 -12.29 -26.94 -10.06
N GLY A 172 -11.62 -28.09 -10.30
CA GLY A 172 -11.74 -28.79 -11.59
C GLY A 172 -11.20 -28.01 -12.79
N VAL A 173 -10.27 -27.05 -12.57
CA VAL A 173 -9.57 -26.34 -13.66
C VAL A 173 -8.51 -27.25 -14.28
N TRP A 174 -8.66 -27.60 -15.56
CA TRP A 174 -7.68 -28.39 -16.30
C TRP A 174 -6.80 -27.53 -17.21
N ASN A 175 -7.35 -26.44 -17.75
CA ASN A 175 -6.64 -25.51 -18.61
C ASN A 175 -7.01 -24.05 -18.32
N VAL A 176 -6.30 -23.11 -18.96
CA VAL A 176 -6.47 -21.67 -18.73
C VAL A 176 -7.89 -21.20 -19.05
N TYR A 177 -8.51 -21.71 -20.12
CA TYR A 177 -9.85 -21.31 -20.53
C TYR A 177 -10.92 -21.79 -19.54
N ASP A 178 -10.77 -23.00 -18.99
CA ASP A 178 -11.67 -23.49 -17.92
C ASP A 178 -11.62 -22.55 -16.70
N GLY A 179 -10.40 -22.15 -16.32
CA GLY A 179 -10.18 -21.21 -15.23
C GLY A 179 -10.83 -19.86 -15.48
N MET A 180 -10.63 -19.29 -16.68
CA MET A 180 -11.26 -18.02 -17.08
C MET A 180 -12.79 -18.09 -17.02
N ASN A 181 -13.37 -19.14 -17.59
CA ASN A 181 -14.82 -19.33 -17.61
C ASN A 181 -15.40 -19.48 -16.20
N MET A 182 -14.70 -20.17 -15.31
CA MET A 182 -15.12 -20.32 -13.93
C MET A 182 -15.00 -19.03 -13.13
N ILE A 183 -13.87 -18.31 -13.23
CA ILE A 183 -13.69 -17.00 -12.59
C ILE A 183 -14.83 -16.08 -13.02
N ARG A 184 -15.04 -15.92 -14.33
CA ARG A 184 -16.09 -15.08 -14.88
C ARG A 184 -17.48 -15.49 -14.39
N SER A 185 -17.87 -16.76 -14.54
CA SER A 185 -19.23 -17.20 -14.21
C SER A 185 -19.56 -17.10 -12.72
N ARG A 186 -18.57 -17.32 -11.84
CA ARG A 186 -18.77 -17.36 -10.39
C ARG A 186 -18.62 -16.00 -9.72
N LEU A 187 -17.84 -15.08 -10.29
CA LEU A 187 -17.58 -13.76 -9.72
C LEU A 187 -18.46 -12.64 -10.31
N ARG A 188 -19.14 -12.87 -11.44
CA ARG A 188 -19.97 -11.87 -12.15
C ARG A 188 -21.01 -11.14 -11.29
N HIS A 189 -21.46 -11.77 -10.22
CA HIS A 189 -22.49 -11.22 -9.33
C HIS A 189 -21.99 -11.00 -7.90
N LYS A 190 -20.68 -11.14 -7.65
CA LYS A 190 -20.09 -10.95 -6.34
C LYS A 190 -19.31 -9.65 -6.27
N LYS A 191 -19.45 -8.94 -5.15
CA LYS A 191 -18.64 -7.76 -4.86
C LYS A 191 -17.25 -8.20 -4.37
N VAL A 192 -16.23 -8.10 -5.23
CA VAL A 192 -14.88 -8.64 -5.01
C VAL A 192 -13.83 -7.54 -4.83
N LEU A 193 -12.91 -7.74 -3.87
CA LEU A 193 -11.63 -7.03 -3.84
C LEU A 193 -10.52 -7.95 -4.33
N LEU A 194 -9.92 -7.63 -5.48
CA LEU A 194 -8.83 -8.42 -6.04
C LEU A 194 -7.56 -7.57 -6.16
N VAL A 195 -6.44 -8.08 -5.67
CA VAL A 195 -5.11 -7.50 -5.97
C VAL A 195 -4.30 -8.51 -6.77
N ILE A 196 -3.80 -8.07 -7.93
CA ILE A 196 -2.91 -8.84 -8.82
C ILE A 196 -1.55 -8.16 -8.80
N ASP A 197 -0.59 -8.77 -8.13
CA ASP A 197 0.70 -8.13 -7.84
C ASP A 197 1.83 -8.63 -8.75
N ASP A 198 2.66 -7.70 -9.22
CA ASP A 198 3.83 -7.87 -10.09
C ASP A 198 3.49 -8.50 -11.44
N VAL A 199 2.65 -7.82 -12.21
CA VAL A 199 2.25 -8.21 -13.57
C VAL A 199 3.23 -7.65 -14.61
N ILE A 200 3.63 -8.50 -15.56
CA ILE A 200 4.57 -8.14 -16.65
C ILE A 200 4.06 -8.47 -18.05
N GLU A 201 2.99 -9.26 -18.18
CA GLU A 201 2.45 -9.68 -19.48
C GLU A 201 0.92 -9.54 -19.52
N LEU A 202 0.38 -9.09 -20.65
CA LEU A 202 -1.07 -8.90 -20.84
C LEU A 202 -1.85 -10.20 -20.65
N GLN A 203 -1.30 -11.34 -21.09
CA GLN A 203 -1.92 -12.66 -20.95
C GLN A 203 -2.19 -13.04 -19.48
N GLN A 204 -1.36 -12.55 -18.55
CA GLN A 204 -1.60 -12.76 -17.11
C GLN A 204 -2.90 -12.07 -16.69
N LEU A 205 -3.15 -10.85 -17.14
CA LEU A 205 -4.38 -10.13 -16.82
C LEU A 205 -5.60 -10.69 -17.53
N GLU A 206 -5.48 -11.00 -18.83
CA GLU A 206 -6.56 -11.61 -19.60
C GLU A 206 -7.06 -12.92 -18.97
N SER A 207 -6.14 -13.71 -18.39
CA SER A 207 -6.47 -15.00 -17.78
C SER A 207 -6.96 -14.91 -16.32
N LEU A 208 -6.65 -13.84 -15.58
CA LEU A 208 -6.96 -13.69 -14.16
C LEU A 208 -8.11 -12.72 -13.88
N ALA A 209 -8.20 -11.62 -14.63
CA ALA A 209 -9.21 -10.57 -14.49
C ALA A 209 -9.51 -9.91 -15.83
N GLY A 210 -10.01 -10.70 -16.80
CA GLY A 210 -10.00 -10.28 -18.20
C GLY A 210 -10.80 -9.02 -18.55
N LYS A 211 -11.95 -8.79 -17.90
CA LYS A 211 -12.82 -7.63 -18.16
C LYS A 211 -13.64 -7.26 -16.91
N HIS A 212 -14.17 -6.03 -16.88
CA HIS A 212 -15.05 -5.56 -15.80
C HIS A 212 -16.30 -6.42 -15.61
N ASP A 213 -16.86 -6.99 -16.68
CA ASP A 213 -18.07 -7.83 -16.62
C ASP A 213 -17.85 -9.22 -15.97
N TRP A 214 -16.62 -9.53 -15.55
CA TRP A 214 -16.31 -10.73 -14.77
C TRP A 214 -16.64 -10.58 -13.29
N PHE A 215 -16.90 -9.37 -12.81
CA PHE A 215 -17.10 -9.07 -11.40
C PHE A 215 -18.45 -8.38 -11.16
N GLY A 216 -18.98 -8.52 -9.95
CA GLY A 216 -20.22 -7.89 -9.53
C GLY A 216 -20.04 -6.40 -9.21
N ILE A 217 -21.16 -5.67 -9.20
CA ILE A 217 -21.22 -4.24 -8.87
C ILE A 217 -20.49 -3.94 -7.55
N GLY A 218 -19.71 -2.85 -7.54
CA GLY A 218 -18.93 -2.41 -6.38
C GLY A 218 -17.59 -3.10 -6.24
N SER A 219 -17.19 -3.98 -7.17
CA SER A 219 -15.89 -4.66 -7.13
C SER A 219 -14.72 -3.73 -7.43
N ARG A 220 -13.61 -3.94 -6.74
CA ARG A 220 -12.36 -3.18 -6.91
C ARG A 220 -11.21 -4.13 -7.21
N ILE A 221 -10.53 -3.90 -8.32
CA ILE A 221 -9.42 -4.71 -8.79
C ILE A 221 -8.19 -3.80 -8.84
N PHE A 222 -7.13 -4.16 -8.12
CA PHE A 222 -5.84 -3.47 -8.16
C PHE A 222 -4.82 -4.32 -8.88
N ILE A 223 -4.05 -3.68 -9.75
CA ILE A 223 -3.01 -4.35 -10.52
C ILE A 223 -1.71 -3.60 -10.25
N THR A 224 -0.68 -4.26 -9.75
CA THR A 224 0.65 -3.64 -9.66
C THR A 224 1.49 -4.05 -10.86
N SER A 225 2.08 -3.06 -11.54
CA SER A 225 3.01 -3.29 -12.65
C SER A 225 4.07 -2.20 -12.68
N ARG A 226 5.11 -2.42 -13.47
CA ARG A 226 6.09 -1.39 -13.84
C ARG A 226 5.76 -0.77 -15.19
N ASP A 227 5.03 -1.51 -16.01
CA ASP A 227 4.70 -1.14 -17.37
C ASP A 227 3.33 -0.45 -17.41
N LYS A 228 3.35 0.87 -17.61
CA LYS A 228 2.14 1.68 -17.72
C LYS A 228 1.35 1.33 -18.98
N HIS A 229 2.03 1.05 -20.08
CA HIS A 229 1.39 0.68 -21.34
C HIS A 229 0.64 -0.64 -21.23
N LEU A 230 1.19 -1.62 -20.52
CA LEU A 230 0.50 -2.87 -20.21
C LEU A 230 -0.82 -2.64 -19.49
N LEU A 231 -0.83 -1.77 -18.47
CA LEU A 231 -2.03 -1.41 -17.72
C LEU A 231 -3.07 -0.73 -18.62
N MET A 232 -2.64 0.23 -19.45
CA MET A 232 -3.52 0.92 -20.39
C MET A 232 -4.07 -0.03 -21.47
N ALA A 233 -3.24 -0.95 -21.99
CA ALA A 233 -3.64 -1.93 -22.99
C ALA A 233 -4.67 -2.91 -22.44
N HIS A 234 -4.58 -3.26 -21.15
CA HIS A 234 -5.61 -4.05 -20.48
C HIS A 234 -6.93 -3.31 -20.28
N GLY A 235 -6.90 -1.98 -20.27
CA GLY A 235 -8.10 -1.14 -20.11
C GLY A 235 -8.45 -0.85 -18.65
N VAL A 236 -7.45 -0.63 -17.78
CA VAL A 236 -7.71 -0.13 -16.42
C VAL A 236 -8.35 1.26 -16.45
N ASP A 237 -9.20 1.57 -15.48
CA ASP A 237 -9.94 2.84 -15.42
C ASP A 237 -9.03 4.02 -15.04
N GLU A 238 -8.06 3.77 -14.16
CA GLU A 238 -7.14 4.77 -13.64
C GLU A 238 -5.76 4.13 -13.40
N VAL A 239 -4.69 4.90 -13.64
CA VAL A 239 -3.33 4.51 -13.29
C VAL A 239 -2.78 5.47 -12.24
N TYR A 240 -2.54 4.94 -11.04
CA TYR A 240 -1.84 5.62 -9.97
C TYR A 240 -0.32 5.46 -10.14
N MET A 241 0.38 6.54 -10.46
CA MET A 241 1.85 6.56 -10.49
C MET A 241 2.38 6.66 -9.05
N HIS A 242 3.09 5.63 -8.60
CA HIS A 242 3.67 5.57 -7.27
C HIS A 242 4.99 6.32 -7.21
N GLU A 243 4.97 7.45 -6.52
CA GLU A 243 6.09 8.38 -6.42
C GLU A 243 7.11 7.96 -5.34
N HIS A 244 8.35 8.39 -5.53
CA HIS A 244 9.45 8.28 -4.55
C HIS A 244 9.05 8.89 -3.20
N LEU A 245 9.72 8.44 -2.14
CA LEU A 245 9.59 9.08 -0.83
C LEU A 245 10.18 10.48 -0.89
N ASN A 246 9.48 11.44 -0.28
CA ASN A 246 10.08 12.75 -0.05
C ASN A 246 11.22 12.63 0.98
N TYR A 247 12.00 13.69 1.12
CA TYR A 247 13.19 13.67 1.97
C TYR A 247 12.90 13.25 3.42
N ASP A 248 11.84 13.79 4.03
CA ASP A 248 11.49 13.50 5.43
C ASP A 248 10.99 12.07 5.59
N GLU A 249 10.20 11.57 4.63
CA GLU A 249 9.73 10.18 4.59
C GLU A 249 10.91 9.21 4.43
N ALA A 250 11.83 9.53 3.52
CA ALA A 250 13.00 8.72 3.23
C ALA A 250 13.94 8.66 4.44
N LEU A 251 14.17 9.80 5.11
CA LEU A 251 14.94 9.87 6.35
C LEU A 251 14.28 9.06 7.46
N GLY A 252 12.96 9.20 7.65
CA GLY A 252 12.23 8.42 8.64
C GLY A 252 12.34 6.91 8.41
N LEU A 253 12.17 6.46 7.17
CA LEU A 253 12.30 5.04 6.82
C LEU A 253 13.73 4.52 7.04
N PHE A 254 14.73 5.29 6.60
CA PHE A 254 16.13 4.95 6.81
C PHE A 254 16.46 4.82 8.30
N CYS A 255 16.07 5.82 9.10
CA CYS A 255 16.35 5.81 10.53
C CYS A 255 15.68 4.64 11.25
N LEU A 256 14.47 4.27 10.83
CA LEU A 256 13.78 3.11 11.39
C LEU A 256 14.59 1.82 11.20
N LYS A 257 15.28 1.68 10.06
CA LYS A 257 16.12 0.51 9.76
C LYS A 257 17.50 0.60 10.39
N ALA A 258 18.16 1.75 10.31
CA ALA A 258 19.52 1.98 10.81
C ALA A 258 19.63 2.15 12.33
N PHE A 259 18.58 2.64 13.00
CA PHE A 259 18.61 3.01 14.43
C PHE A 259 17.46 2.45 15.26
N LYS A 260 16.46 1.78 14.64
CA LYS A 260 15.19 1.40 15.29
C LYS A 260 14.46 2.59 15.92
N SER A 261 14.64 3.77 15.34
CA SER A 261 14.12 5.06 15.81
C SER A 261 13.71 5.91 14.61
N HIS A 262 12.78 6.85 14.79
CA HIS A 262 12.40 7.79 13.74
C HIS A 262 13.45 8.89 13.50
N LYS A 263 14.48 8.97 14.34
CA LYS A 263 15.54 9.98 14.24
C LYS A 263 16.92 9.35 14.35
N PRO A 264 17.92 9.93 13.68
CA PRO A 264 19.30 9.49 13.81
C PRO A 264 19.82 9.71 15.23
N TRP A 265 20.80 8.91 15.62
CA TRP A 265 21.57 9.15 16.85
C TRP A 265 22.47 10.38 16.71
N LYS A 266 22.83 10.98 17.84
CA LYS A 266 23.71 12.17 17.86
C LYS A 266 25.05 11.85 17.22
N GLY A 267 25.48 12.66 16.26
CA GLY A 267 26.70 12.48 15.47
C GLY A 267 26.49 11.76 14.14
N TYR A 268 25.35 11.09 13.93
CA TYR A 268 25.04 10.37 12.69
C TYR A 268 24.16 11.18 11.73
N GLU A 269 23.80 12.42 12.09
CA GLU A 269 22.83 13.21 11.34
C GLU A 269 23.29 13.44 9.91
N GLN A 270 24.51 13.96 9.71
CA GLN A 270 25.04 14.27 8.37
C GLN A 270 25.22 13.02 7.51
N LEU A 271 25.72 11.94 8.11
CA LEU A 271 25.87 10.65 7.41
C LEU A 271 24.51 10.10 6.96
N SER A 272 23.50 10.21 7.81
CA SER A 272 22.13 9.83 7.47
C SER A 272 21.59 10.65 6.29
N LYS A 273 21.88 11.96 6.24
CA LYS A 273 21.51 12.79 5.09
C LYS A 273 22.19 12.33 3.80
N SER A 274 23.48 11.99 3.87
CA SER A 274 24.24 11.48 2.73
C SER A 274 23.66 10.17 2.20
N VAL A 275 23.31 9.23 3.09
CA VAL A 275 22.67 7.96 2.70
C VAL A 275 21.32 8.20 2.04
N VAL A 276 20.47 9.04 2.63
CA VAL A 276 19.14 9.37 2.07
C VAL A 276 19.26 10.02 0.69
N LYS A 277 20.23 10.93 0.53
CA LYS A 277 20.52 11.56 -0.76
C LYS A 277 21.00 10.53 -1.79
N TYR A 278 21.86 9.61 -1.39
CA TYR A 278 22.35 8.53 -2.25
C TYR A 278 21.21 7.61 -2.71
N ALA A 279 20.32 7.22 -1.79
CA ALA A 279 19.20 6.32 -2.07
C ALA A 279 18.07 6.96 -2.90
N GLY A 280 18.08 8.28 -3.09
CA GLY A 280 17.15 8.99 -3.98
C GLY A 280 15.67 8.84 -3.62
N GLY A 281 15.35 8.53 -2.36
CA GLY A 281 13.97 8.29 -1.92
C GLY A 281 13.40 6.91 -2.30
N LEU A 282 14.22 5.97 -2.78
CA LEU A 282 13.79 4.60 -3.10
C LEU A 282 13.68 3.74 -1.83
N PRO A 283 12.48 3.27 -1.42
CA PRO A 283 12.28 2.55 -0.16
C PRO A 283 13.15 1.31 0.00
N LEU A 284 13.30 0.50 -1.06
CA LEU A 284 14.09 -0.73 -0.98
C LEU A 284 15.58 -0.43 -0.73
N ALA A 285 16.14 0.57 -1.42
CA ALA A 285 17.53 1.00 -1.20
C ALA A 285 17.74 1.51 0.23
N LEU A 286 16.81 2.34 0.75
CA LEU A 286 16.87 2.83 2.12
C LEU A 286 16.83 1.69 3.16
N LYS A 287 16.02 0.65 2.91
CA LYS A 287 15.93 -0.52 3.80
C LYS A 287 17.21 -1.36 3.80
N VAL A 288 17.82 -1.57 2.63
CA VAL A 288 19.09 -2.30 2.51
C VAL A 288 20.23 -1.51 3.14
N LEU A 289 20.37 -0.22 2.82
CA LEU A 289 21.41 0.64 3.38
C LEU A 289 21.27 0.81 4.89
N GLY A 290 20.05 1.05 5.39
CA GLY A 290 19.80 1.10 6.84
C GLY A 290 20.04 -0.25 7.52
N SER A 291 19.67 -1.33 6.82
CA SER A 291 20.01 -2.73 7.08
C SER A 291 21.48 -2.93 7.43
N PHE A 292 22.27 -2.65 6.41
CA PHE A 292 23.71 -2.76 6.36
C PHE A 292 24.34 -1.93 7.48
N LEU A 293 24.00 -0.65 7.61
CA LEU A 293 24.65 0.29 8.52
C LEU A 293 24.25 0.13 10.00
N PHE A 294 23.26 -0.70 10.31
CA PHE A 294 22.78 -0.91 11.68
C PHE A 294 23.90 -1.39 12.63
N GLY A 295 24.01 -0.74 13.79
CA GLY A 295 24.95 -1.12 14.85
C GLY A 295 26.43 -0.75 14.62
N ARG A 296 26.75 -0.09 13.50
CA ARG A 296 28.12 0.32 13.16
C ARG A 296 28.50 1.69 13.72
N THR A 297 29.79 1.88 13.94
CA THR A 297 30.41 3.13 14.40
C THR A 297 30.40 4.21 13.30
N ILE A 298 30.59 5.47 13.68
CA ILE A 298 30.68 6.61 12.75
C ILE A 298 31.79 6.38 11.70
N ALA A 299 32.98 5.92 12.13
CA ALA A 299 34.10 5.66 11.22
C ALA A 299 33.78 4.54 10.21
N GLU A 300 33.05 3.51 10.62
CA GLU A 300 32.60 2.45 9.72
C GLU A 300 31.54 2.95 8.73
N TRP A 301 30.65 3.85 9.13
CA TRP A 301 29.70 4.49 8.22
C TRP A 301 30.40 5.36 7.18
N GLU A 302 31.38 6.16 7.59
CA GLU A 302 32.18 6.98 6.67
C GLU A 302 32.93 6.11 5.66
N SER A 303 33.58 5.04 6.13
CA SER A 303 34.27 4.07 5.28
C SER A 303 33.30 3.36 4.31
N ALA A 304 32.14 2.93 4.80
CA ALA A 304 31.10 2.32 3.99
C ALA A 304 30.59 3.27 2.89
N LEU A 305 30.30 4.52 3.22
CA LEU A 305 29.85 5.51 2.24
C LEU A 305 30.92 5.81 1.19
N GLN A 306 32.18 5.96 1.59
CA GLN A 306 33.30 6.12 0.66
C GLN A 306 33.46 4.90 -0.25
N ARG A 307 33.24 3.70 0.27
CA ARG A 307 33.24 2.47 -0.52
C ARG A 307 32.11 2.48 -1.53
N LEU A 308 30.88 2.83 -1.13
CA LEU A 308 29.72 2.88 -2.05
C LEU A 308 29.85 3.91 -3.18
N GLU A 309 30.58 5.01 -2.94
CA GLU A 309 30.90 5.98 -3.99
C GLU A 309 31.93 5.46 -5.01
N ARG A 310 32.81 4.54 -4.61
CA ARG A 310 33.89 4.00 -5.44
C ARG A 310 33.52 2.68 -6.11
N ASP A 311 32.86 1.80 -5.38
CA ASP A 311 32.50 0.43 -5.74
C ASP A 311 31.21 0.04 -4.98
N PRO A 312 30.02 0.28 -5.57
CA PRO A 312 28.76 -0.05 -4.93
C PRO A 312 28.67 -1.56 -4.64
N GLU A 313 28.40 -1.92 -3.39
CA GLU A 313 28.33 -3.34 -2.99
C GLU A 313 27.22 -4.09 -3.72
N ASN A 314 27.46 -5.38 -4.01
CA ASN A 314 26.56 -6.26 -4.76
C ASN A 314 25.11 -6.24 -4.25
N GLU A 315 24.86 -6.23 -2.94
CA GLU A 315 23.48 -6.23 -2.42
C GLU A 315 22.70 -4.94 -2.75
N ILE A 316 23.39 -3.81 -2.91
CA ILE A 316 22.78 -2.52 -3.31
C ILE A 316 22.61 -2.47 -4.83
N LEU A 317 23.58 -3.02 -5.56
CA LEU A 317 23.45 -3.24 -7.00
C LEU A 317 22.29 -4.18 -7.30
N ASP A 318 22.10 -5.27 -6.56
CA ASP A 318 21.02 -6.25 -6.74
C ASP A 318 19.65 -5.57 -6.65
N VAL A 319 19.48 -4.64 -5.70
CA VAL A 319 18.24 -3.86 -5.56
C VAL A 319 17.96 -2.98 -6.78
N LEU A 320 18.97 -2.31 -7.32
CA LEU A 320 18.84 -1.45 -8.51
C LEU A 320 18.77 -2.29 -9.80
N GLN A 321 19.45 -3.43 -9.81
CA GLN A 321 19.51 -4.39 -10.90
C GLN A 321 18.15 -5.04 -11.14
N ILE A 322 17.32 -5.23 -10.11
CA ILE A 322 15.93 -5.69 -10.28
C ILE A 322 15.15 -4.80 -11.26
N SER A 323 15.37 -3.48 -11.25
CA SER A 323 14.72 -2.55 -12.19
C SER A 323 15.37 -2.60 -13.57
N PHE A 324 16.69 -2.67 -13.64
CA PHE A 324 17.44 -2.78 -14.89
C PHE A 324 17.15 -4.09 -15.64
N ASP A 325 17.08 -5.23 -14.94
CA ASP A 325 16.76 -6.54 -15.51
C ASP A 325 15.33 -6.62 -16.06
N GLY A 326 14.45 -5.72 -15.63
CA GLY A 326 13.09 -5.59 -16.15
C GLY A 326 13.00 -4.88 -17.49
N LEU A 327 14.07 -4.22 -17.94
CA LEU A 327 14.13 -3.49 -19.20
C LEU A 327 14.33 -4.45 -20.39
N LYS A 328 13.89 -4.01 -21.58
CA LYS A 328 14.25 -4.66 -22.84
C LYS A 328 15.73 -4.46 -23.16
N GLU A 329 16.31 -5.34 -23.98
CA GLU A 329 17.75 -5.27 -24.30
C GLU A 329 18.18 -3.93 -24.92
N THR A 330 17.34 -3.31 -25.76
CA THR A 330 17.63 -1.98 -26.31
C THR A 330 17.57 -0.90 -25.24
N GLU A 331 16.60 -0.96 -24.33
CA GLU A 331 16.47 -0.03 -23.20
C GLU A 331 17.67 -0.16 -22.25
N LYS A 332 18.14 -1.38 -21.97
CA LYS A 332 19.35 -1.62 -21.18
C LYS A 332 20.58 -0.94 -21.80
N LYS A 333 20.77 -1.08 -23.12
CA LYS A 333 21.89 -0.43 -23.84
C LYS A 333 21.81 1.09 -23.74
N ILE A 334 20.63 1.65 -23.99
CA ILE A 334 20.40 3.10 -23.87
C ILE A 334 20.67 3.57 -22.44
N PHE A 335 20.20 2.84 -21.43
CA PHE A 335 20.43 3.17 -20.03
C PHE A 335 21.92 3.21 -19.71
N LEU A 336 22.69 2.22 -20.15
CA LEU A 336 24.13 2.16 -19.95
C LEU A 336 24.84 3.33 -20.65
N ASP A 337 24.47 3.66 -21.88
CA ASP A 337 25.04 4.81 -22.60
C ASP A 337 24.77 6.13 -21.87
N ILE A 338 23.53 6.32 -21.39
CA ILE A 338 23.17 7.50 -20.60
C ILE A 338 23.97 7.54 -19.31
N ALA A 339 24.03 6.43 -18.57
CA ALA A 339 24.70 6.36 -17.28
C ALA A 339 26.21 6.58 -17.38
N CYS A 340 26.84 6.03 -18.41
CA CYS A 340 28.29 6.08 -18.60
C CYS A 340 28.77 7.36 -19.29
N PHE A 341 28.06 7.86 -20.30
CA PHE A 341 28.58 8.92 -21.17
C PHE A 341 27.77 10.21 -21.15
N TYR A 342 26.47 10.13 -20.89
CA TYR A 342 25.56 11.27 -21.08
C TYR A 342 24.83 11.74 -19.81
N LYS A 343 25.34 11.36 -18.63
CA LYS A 343 24.77 11.76 -17.35
C LYS A 343 24.70 13.29 -17.23
N GLY A 344 23.51 13.81 -16.95
CA GLY A 344 23.25 15.25 -16.81
C GLY A 344 23.15 16.03 -18.13
N LYS A 345 23.14 15.37 -19.29
CA LYS A 345 22.92 16.01 -20.60
C LYS A 345 21.42 16.13 -20.91
N TYR A 346 21.08 17.08 -21.79
CA TYR A 346 19.70 17.30 -22.24
C TYR A 346 19.18 16.15 -23.09
N ILE A 347 17.91 15.77 -22.89
CA ILE A 347 17.27 14.62 -23.56
C ILE A 347 17.32 14.73 -25.09
N ASP A 348 17.14 15.92 -25.66
CA ASP A 348 17.18 16.15 -27.11
C ASP A 348 18.55 15.88 -27.71
N TYR A 349 19.61 16.21 -26.96
CA TYR A 349 20.99 15.97 -27.39
C TYR A 349 21.31 14.47 -27.39
N VAL A 350 20.95 13.79 -26.31
CA VAL A 350 21.16 12.35 -26.16
C VAL A 350 20.36 11.57 -27.19
N THR A 351 19.10 11.95 -27.43
CA THR A 351 18.22 11.32 -28.43
C THR A 351 18.81 11.42 -29.84
N LYS A 352 19.39 12.57 -30.22
CA LYS A 352 20.06 12.72 -31.52
C LYS A 352 21.24 11.77 -31.67
N ILE A 353 22.07 11.63 -30.63
CA ILE A 353 23.25 10.76 -30.68
C ILE A 353 22.84 9.29 -30.77
N LEU A 354 21.93 8.84 -29.91
CA LEU A 354 21.48 7.45 -29.90
C LEU A 354 20.72 7.06 -31.17
N ASN A 355 20.12 8.03 -31.88
CA ASN A 355 19.50 7.80 -33.19
C ASN A 355 20.54 7.39 -34.24
N TYR A 356 21.77 7.91 -34.16
CA TYR A 356 22.86 7.47 -35.05
C TYR A 356 23.38 6.06 -34.73
N CYS A 357 23.04 5.53 -33.54
CA CYS A 357 23.42 4.18 -33.11
C CYS A 357 22.32 3.13 -33.39
N ASP A 358 21.25 3.49 -34.13
CA ASP A 358 20.10 2.64 -34.43
C ASP A 358 19.45 2.02 -33.17
N PHE A 359 19.41 2.77 -32.08
CA PHE A 359 18.82 2.31 -30.80
C PHE A 359 17.35 2.70 -30.60
N ASP A 360 16.68 3.26 -31.61
CA ASP A 360 15.29 3.74 -31.50
C ASP A 360 15.04 4.57 -30.22
N PRO A 361 15.88 5.58 -29.92
CA PRO A 361 15.91 6.25 -28.62
C PRO A 361 14.62 6.96 -28.23
N ILE A 362 13.76 7.33 -29.18
CA ILE A 362 12.45 7.93 -28.87
C ILE A 362 11.61 6.95 -28.05
N ILE A 363 11.51 5.70 -28.51
CA ILE A 363 10.77 4.64 -27.79
C ILE A 363 11.57 4.17 -26.59
N GLY A 364 12.88 3.96 -26.76
CA GLY A 364 13.74 3.43 -25.70
C GLY A 364 13.84 4.35 -24.48
N ILE A 365 14.02 5.67 -24.66
CA ILE A 365 14.06 6.63 -23.55
C ILE A 365 12.67 6.77 -22.91
N GLY A 366 11.60 6.72 -23.70
CA GLY A 366 10.23 6.68 -23.17
C GLY A 366 10.03 5.49 -22.22
N GLY A 367 10.44 4.29 -22.66
CA GLY A 367 10.41 3.08 -21.82
C GLY A 367 11.26 3.20 -20.55
N LEU A 368 12.42 3.86 -20.60
CA LEU A 368 13.25 4.10 -19.42
C LEU A 368 12.57 5.05 -18.41
N ILE A 369 11.96 6.14 -18.89
CA ILE A 369 11.26 7.08 -18.02
C ILE A 369 10.10 6.39 -17.32
N GLU A 370 9.34 5.53 -18.02
CA GLU A 370 8.20 4.85 -17.42
C GLU A 370 8.59 3.74 -16.43
N ASN A 371 9.68 3.03 -16.70
CA ASN A 371 10.09 1.87 -15.91
C ASN A 371 11.08 2.19 -14.77
N LEU A 372 11.78 3.34 -14.86
CA LEU A 372 12.82 3.74 -13.90
C LEU A 372 12.51 5.07 -13.17
N TYR A 373 11.54 5.86 -13.63
CA TYR A 373 11.17 7.14 -13.02
C TYR A 373 9.65 7.23 -12.83
#